data_AF-V5HPS1-F1
#
_entry.id   AF-V5HPS1-F1
#
_cell.length_a   1.000
_cell.length_b   1.000
_cell.length_c   1.000
_cell.angle_alpha   90.00
_cell.angle_beta   90.00
_cell.angle_gamma   90.00
#
_symmetry.space_group_name_H-M   'P 1'
#
loop_
_entity.id
_entity.type
_entity.pdbx_description
1 polymer ?
#
loop_
_entity_poly.entity_id
_entity_poly.type
_entity_poly.pdbx_seq_one_letter_code
_entity_poly.pdbx_strand_id
1 'polypeptide(L)'
;MADIESKLGLNREKLIALAVLSGCDYSSGLPSVGKETALKFLHSLQHVDVIERLRSWFRDQKYEMLEKKVDAMVKKDSHCTHCQHLGTRSSHQTNGCEACDTKKTCRPVQPESADCKCEWHEQSAIKQKWKLELELRKKAKQVKMFPPEDVIREFLNKNDKVERVDVAWTRPKTSQFESFMSNTLRWKGQDSRENLFPVLTCWHLRNKNDNTCDTGLMPIRVVKERVVQGADFFEVEWQAEEFEGTPPTTTEPQKLFEEKYPEMVRCYNEKLDELRGKKSHRSQKTRTSENSFESPQKNRNGKEVVGDTAEKEKTAIEPLPTQPSESRGRRVTRDDGKPKAGL
;
A
#
# COMPACT_ATOMS: atom_id res chain seq x y z
N MET A 1 8.98 -5.63 -4.10
CA MET A 1 9.53 -6.85 -4.74
C MET A 1 10.13 -7.81 -3.73
N ALA A 2 11.04 -7.39 -2.84
CA ALA A 2 11.67 -8.27 -1.84
C ALA A 2 10.65 -9.05 -0.97
N ASP A 3 9.59 -8.39 -0.51
CA ASP A 3 8.51 -9.05 0.25
C ASP A 3 7.77 -10.13 -0.54
N ILE A 4 7.54 -9.92 -1.83
CA ILE A 4 6.83 -10.85 -2.71
C ILE A 4 7.69 -12.10 -2.93
N GLU A 5 8.98 -11.90 -3.18
CA GLU A 5 9.93 -12.99 -3.37
C GLU A 5 10.11 -13.81 -2.08
N SER A 6 10.32 -13.15 -0.94
CA SER A 6 10.54 -13.82 0.34
C SER A 6 9.30 -14.55 0.87
N LYS A 7 8.11 -13.96 0.74
CA LYS A 7 6.87 -14.54 1.29
C LYS A 7 6.18 -15.52 0.36
N LEU A 8 6.29 -15.33 -0.97
CA LEU A 8 5.54 -16.11 -1.96
C LEU A 8 6.43 -16.91 -2.92
N GLY A 9 7.74 -16.70 -2.91
CA GLY A 9 8.68 -17.37 -3.81
C GLY A 9 8.49 -16.96 -5.29
N LEU A 10 7.95 -15.76 -5.54
CA LEU A 10 7.64 -15.24 -6.87
C LEU A 10 8.60 -14.11 -7.25
N ASN A 11 9.63 -14.44 -8.03
CA ASN A 11 10.51 -13.46 -8.66
C ASN A 11 9.88 -12.84 -9.92
N ARG A 12 10.55 -11.85 -10.53
CA ARG A 12 10.09 -11.19 -11.76
C ARG A 12 9.66 -12.18 -12.85
N GLU A 13 10.47 -13.21 -13.10
CA GLU A 13 10.19 -14.21 -14.14
C GLU A 13 8.95 -15.06 -13.81
N LYS A 14 8.77 -15.46 -12.55
CA LYS A 14 7.56 -16.16 -12.09
C LYS A 14 6.32 -15.29 -12.17
N LEU A 15 6.43 -13.98 -11.93
CA LEU A 15 5.31 -13.06 -12.10
C LEU A 15 4.94 -12.89 -13.58
N ILE A 16 5.92 -12.85 -14.48
CA ILE A 16 5.69 -12.85 -15.93
C ILE A 16 5.04 -14.17 -16.35
N ALA A 17 5.57 -15.31 -15.92
CA ALA A 17 5.00 -16.62 -16.20
C ALA A 17 3.57 -16.76 -15.65
N LEU A 18 3.30 -16.20 -14.47
CA LEU A 18 1.95 -16.15 -13.89
C LEU A 18 1.01 -15.38 -14.82
N ALA A 19 1.39 -14.18 -15.27
CA ALA A 19 0.60 -13.39 -16.22
C ALA A 19 0.40 -14.10 -17.56
N VAL A 20 1.42 -14.79 -18.08
CA VAL A 20 1.33 -15.59 -19.31
C VAL A 20 0.37 -16.78 -19.15
N LEU A 21 0.29 -17.39 -17.96
CA LEU A 21 -0.56 -18.54 -17.71
C LEU A 21 -2.01 -18.14 -17.37
N SER A 22 -2.20 -17.12 -16.54
CA SER A 22 -3.53 -16.73 -16.02
C SER A 22 -4.16 -15.50 -16.69
N GLY A 23 -3.40 -14.81 -17.54
CA GLY A 23 -3.83 -13.60 -18.24
C GLY A 23 -3.42 -12.29 -17.54
N CYS A 24 -3.30 -11.24 -18.36
CA CYS A 24 -3.04 -9.84 -17.99
C CYS A 24 -3.54 -8.91 -19.11
N ASP A 25 -3.30 -7.60 -18.98
CA ASP A 25 -3.72 -6.60 -19.98
C ASP A 25 -3.11 -6.81 -21.37
N TYR A 26 -1.99 -7.55 -21.47
CA TYR A 26 -1.27 -7.81 -22.72
C TYR A 26 -1.55 -9.20 -23.31
N SER A 27 -2.16 -10.11 -22.55
CA SER A 27 -2.41 -11.49 -22.99
C SER A 27 -3.60 -12.10 -22.25
N SER A 28 -4.48 -12.81 -22.96
CA SER A 28 -5.62 -13.51 -22.35
C SER A 28 -5.22 -14.69 -21.45
N GLY A 29 -3.96 -15.13 -21.51
CA GLY A 29 -3.49 -16.32 -20.81
C GLY A 29 -4.04 -17.63 -21.38
N LEU A 30 -3.95 -18.71 -20.61
CA LEU A 30 -4.45 -20.03 -21.00
C LEU A 30 -5.94 -20.19 -20.70
N PRO A 31 -6.69 -20.93 -21.55
CA PRO A 31 -8.11 -21.13 -21.35
C PRO A 31 -8.43 -21.85 -20.03
N SER A 32 -9.31 -21.25 -19.23
CA SER A 32 -9.74 -21.77 -17.93
C SER A 32 -8.58 -22.04 -16.97
N VAL A 33 -7.52 -21.22 -17.01
CA VAL A 33 -6.42 -21.25 -16.04
C VAL A 33 -6.46 -19.96 -15.24
N GLY A 34 -6.80 -20.06 -13.96
CA GLY A 34 -6.74 -18.93 -13.03
C GLY A 34 -5.42 -18.89 -12.25
N LYS A 35 -5.28 -17.85 -11.43
CA LYS A 35 -4.11 -17.61 -10.56
C LYS A 35 -3.74 -18.82 -9.69
N GLU A 36 -4.73 -19.53 -9.13
CA GLU A 36 -4.45 -20.66 -8.23
C GLU A 36 -3.78 -21.83 -8.95
N THR A 37 -4.28 -22.19 -10.13
CA THR A 37 -3.72 -23.27 -10.94
C THR A 37 -2.32 -22.90 -11.44
N ALA A 38 -2.13 -21.66 -11.89
CA ALA A 38 -0.83 -21.16 -12.32
C ALA A 38 0.18 -21.14 -11.17
N LEU A 39 -0.21 -20.66 -9.97
CA LEU A 39 0.66 -20.67 -8.79
C LEU A 39 1.03 -22.08 -8.35
N LYS A 40 0.08 -23.02 -8.31
CA LYS A 40 0.37 -24.44 -8.02
C LYS A 40 1.44 -24.99 -8.95
N PHE A 41 1.36 -24.66 -10.24
CA PHE A 41 2.39 -25.04 -11.21
C PHE A 41 3.74 -24.36 -10.92
N LEU A 42 3.77 -23.05 -10.75
CA LEU A 42 5.01 -22.30 -10.50
C LEU A 42 5.70 -22.67 -9.19
N HIS A 43 4.94 -23.08 -8.17
CA HIS A 43 5.47 -23.60 -6.90
C HIS A 43 6.00 -25.02 -7.03
N SER A 44 5.44 -25.84 -7.94
CA SER A 44 5.98 -27.16 -8.25
C SER A 44 7.35 -27.10 -8.94
N LEU A 45 7.69 -25.95 -9.55
CA LEU A 45 8.99 -25.71 -10.18
C LEU A 45 9.98 -25.14 -9.16
N GLN A 46 10.92 -25.97 -8.72
CA GLN A 46 12.04 -25.56 -7.86
C GLN A 46 13.30 -25.33 -8.70
N HIS A 47 13.94 -24.16 -8.55
CA HIS A 47 15.23 -23.84 -9.17
C HIS A 47 15.30 -24.01 -10.70
N VAL A 48 14.23 -23.63 -11.40
CA VAL A 48 14.15 -23.69 -12.86
C VAL A 48 13.83 -22.30 -13.42
N ASP A 49 14.46 -21.96 -14.54
CA ASP A 49 14.02 -20.84 -15.39
C ASP A 49 12.62 -21.17 -15.93
N VAL A 50 11.61 -20.52 -15.34
CA VAL A 50 10.21 -20.79 -15.64
C VAL A 50 9.82 -20.36 -17.05
N ILE A 51 10.50 -19.35 -17.62
CA ILE A 51 10.21 -18.87 -18.97
C ILE A 51 10.74 -19.88 -19.99
N GLU A 52 11.98 -20.36 -19.82
CA GLU A 52 12.52 -21.40 -20.67
C GLU A 52 11.75 -22.73 -20.49
N ARG A 53 11.25 -23.01 -19.28
CA ARG A 53 10.36 -24.16 -19.06
C ARG A 53 9.11 -24.09 -19.94
N LEU A 54 8.44 -22.94 -20.00
CA LEU A 54 7.28 -22.74 -20.87
C LEU A 54 7.62 -22.87 -22.35
N ARG A 55 8.78 -22.34 -22.79
CA ARG A 55 9.26 -22.52 -24.17
C ARG A 55 9.52 -23.98 -24.51
N SER A 56 10.09 -24.73 -23.56
CA SER A 56 10.44 -26.14 -23.76
C SER A 56 9.24 -27.02 -24.03
N TRP A 57 8.01 -26.61 -23.64
CA TRP A 57 6.78 -27.35 -23.97
C TRP A 57 6.60 -27.58 -25.47
N PHE A 58 7.12 -26.70 -26.32
CA PHE A 58 6.97 -26.80 -27.78
C PHE A 58 8.26 -27.21 -28.49
N ARG A 59 9.42 -27.10 -27.83
CA ARG A 59 10.73 -27.44 -28.40
C ARG A 59 11.18 -28.85 -28.05
N ASP A 60 10.85 -29.33 -26.86
CA ASP A 60 11.38 -30.58 -26.32
C ASP A 60 10.43 -31.76 -26.59
N GLN A 61 10.92 -32.76 -27.32
CA GLN A 61 10.17 -33.96 -27.69
C GLN A 61 9.74 -34.79 -26.46
N LYS A 62 10.40 -34.61 -25.30
CA LYS A 62 10.04 -35.34 -24.07
C LYS A 62 8.58 -35.16 -23.70
N TYR A 63 8.01 -33.98 -23.92
CA TYR A 63 6.63 -33.71 -23.53
C TYR A 63 5.64 -34.46 -24.42
N GLU A 64 5.96 -34.59 -25.71
CA GLU A 64 5.17 -35.39 -26.65
C GLU A 64 5.22 -36.89 -26.28
N MET A 65 6.39 -37.38 -25.86
CA MET A 65 6.53 -38.75 -25.34
C MET A 65 5.74 -38.97 -24.05
N LEU A 66 5.79 -38.01 -23.12
CA LEU A 66 5.05 -38.08 -21.85
C LEU A 66 3.54 -38.08 -22.08
N GLU A 67 3.03 -37.23 -22.98
CA GLU A 67 1.61 -37.22 -23.35
C GLU A 67 1.17 -38.56 -23.95
N LYS A 68 1.94 -39.09 -24.91
CA LYS A 68 1.66 -40.41 -25.50
C LYS A 68 1.61 -41.52 -24.45
N LYS A 69 2.54 -41.53 -23.49
CA LYS A 69 2.54 -42.51 -22.38
C LYS A 69 1.33 -42.34 -21.46
N VAL A 70 0.90 -41.11 -21.20
CA VAL A 70 -0.26 -40.80 -20.34
C VAL A 70 -1.59 -41.14 -21.00
N ASP A 71 -1.69 -40.93 -22.31
CA ASP A 71 -2.87 -41.19 -23.14
C ASP A 71 -2.99 -42.65 -23.59
N ALA A 72 -1.90 -43.42 -23.50
CA ALA A 72 -1.91 -44.85 -23.80
C ALA A 72 -2.92 -45.62 -22.94
N MET A 73 -3.69 -46.50 -23.57
CA MET A 73 -4.66 -47.35 -22.87
C MET A 73 -3.93 -48.53 -22.21
N VAL A 74 -3.44 -48.31 -20.99
CA VAL A 74 -2.70 -49.32 -20.20
C VAL A 74 -3.63 -49.98 -19.18
N LYS A 75 -3.75 -51.31 -19.24
CA LYS A 75 -4.51 -52.08 -18.25
C LYS A 75 -3.71 -52.18 -16.96
N LYS A 76 -4.42 -52.16 -15.81
CA LYS A 76 -3.78 -52.38 -14.51
C LYS A 76 -3.39 -53.85 -14.39
N ASP A 77 -2.09 -54.12 -14.44
CA ASP A 77 -1.57 -55.47 -14.24
C ASP A 77 -1.82 -55.95 -12.81
N SER A 78 -2.21 -57.22 -12.69
CA SER A 78 -2.27 -57.89 -11.39
C SER A 78 -0.87 -58.17 -10.88
N HIS A 79 -0.61 -57.89 -9.61
CA HIS A 79 0.66 -58.19 -8.95
C HIS A 79 0.44 -59.20 -7.82
N CYS A 80 1.42 -60.06 -7.58
CA CYS A 80 1.32 -61.11 -6.59
C CYS A 80 1.39 -60.50 -5.20
N THR A 81 0.45 -60.84 -4.32
CA THR A 81 0.39 -60.26 -2.97
C THR A 81 1.55 -60.67 -2.07
N HIS A 82 2.40 -61.62 -2.48
CA HIS A 82 3.55 -62.07 -1.70
C HIS A 82 4.89 -61.56 -2.23
N CYS A 83 5.17 -61.68 -3.53
CA CYS A 83 6.43 -61.20 -4.12
C CYS A 83 6.33 -59.90 -4.91
N GLN A 84 5.11 -59.41 -5.16
CA GLN A 84 4.83 -58.17 -5.91
C GLN A 84 5.33 -58.18 -7.36
N HIS A 85 5.67 -59.36 -7.91
CA HIS A 85 5.89 -59.56 -9.34
C HIS A 85 4.58 -59.70 -10.11
N LEU A 86 4.64 -59.51 -11.44
CA LEU A 86 3.50 -59.60 -12.35
C LEU A 86 2.81 -60.98 -12.26
N GLY A 87 1.47 -60.96 -12.22
CA GLY A 87 0.60 -62.13 -12.03
C GLY A 87 -0.03 -62.21 -10.65
N THR A 88 -1.09 -63.00 -10.48
CA THR A 88 -1.74 -63.21 -9.18
C THR A 88 -1.01 -64.28 -8.36
N ARG A 89 -1.21 -64.28 -7.03
CA ARG A 89 -0.68 -65.35 -6.14
C ARG A 89 -1.08 -66.75 -6.63
N SER A 90 -2.34 -66.91 -7.05
CA SER A 90 -2.85 -68.19 -7.56
C SER A 90 -2.15 -68.60 -8.85
N SER A 91 -1.84 -67.66 -9.74
CA SER A 91 -1.07 -67.95 -10.96
C SER A 91 0.33 -68.46 -10.63
N HIS A 92 1.03 -67.83 -9.68
CA HIS A 92 2.37 -68.26 -9.28
C HIS A 92 2.39 -69.59 -8.52
N GLN A 93 1.31 -69.96 -7.84
CA GLN A 93 1.19 -71.28 -7.20
C GLN A 93 1.10 -72.42 -8.23
N THR A 94 0.51 -72.14 -9.40
CA THR A 94 0.33 -73.11 -10.48
C THR A 94 1.53 -73.15 -11.42
N ASN A 95 2.03 -71.99 -11.83
CA ASN A 95 3.03 -71.86 -12.91
C ASN A 95 4.44 -71.51 -12.41
N GLY A 96 4.61 -71.25 -11.12
CA GLY A 96 5.84 -70.69 -10.57
C GLY A 96 5.97 -69.18 -10.82
N CYS A 97 7.00 -68.57 -10.24
CA CYS A 97 7.35 -67.17 -10.41
C CYS A 97 8.79 -67.06 -10.90
N GLU A 98 8.96 -66.59 -12.13
CA GLU A 98 10.26 -66.44 -12.81
C GLU A 98 11.17 -65.44 -12.09
N ALA A 99 10.63 -64.28 -11.70
CA ALA A 99 11.41 -63.24 -11.01
C ALA A 99 11.80 -63.63 -9.56
N CYS A 100 11.15 -64.63 -8.95
CA CYS A 100 11.60 -65.21 -7.68
C CYS A 100 12.51 -66.43 -7.86
N ASP A 101 12.59 -66.98 -9.08
CA ASP A 101 13.11 -68.31 -9.39
C ASP A 101 12.53 -69.41 -8.47
N THR A 102 11.19 -69.48 -8.41
CA THR A 102 10.47 -70.42 -7.53
C THR A 102 9.37 -71.15 -8.28
N LYS A 103 9.20 -72.46 -8.00
CA LYS A 103 8.25 -73.32 -8.73
C LYS A 103 6.81 -73.28 -8.20
N LYS A 104 6.59 -72.97 -6.91
CA LYS A 104 5.25 -72.97 -6.27
C LYS A 104 5.05 -71.92 -5.16
N THR A 105 6.14 -71.36 -4.63
CA THR A 105 6.10 -70.47 -3.46
C THR A 105 6.94 -69.23 -3.68
N CYS A 106 6.31 -68.06 -3.75
CA CYS A 106 7.02 -66.80 -3.97
C CYS A 106 7.77 -66.33 -2.72
N ARG A 107 8.90 -65.63 -2.91
CA ARG A 107 9.64 -65.00 -1.81
C ARG A 107 8.90 -63.74 -1.33
N PRO A 108 8.67 -63.55 -0.03
CA PRO A 108 8.03 -62.35 0.48
C PRO A 108 8.94 -61.14 0.27
N VAL A 109 8.40 -60.07 -0.31
CA VAL A 109 9.08 -58.79 -0.47
C VAL A 109 8.29 -57.73 0.29
N GLN A 110 8.98 -56.85 1.03
CA GLN A 110 8.31 -55.74 1.70
C GLN A 110 7.82 -54.72 0.65
N PRO A 111 6.58 -54.18 0.78
CA PRO A 111 5.99 -53.18 -0.14
C PRO A 111 6.89 -51.99 -0.46
N GLU A 112 7.72 -51.60 0.50
CA GLU A 112 8.61 -50.44 0.43
C GLU A 112 9.78 -50.63 -0.54
N SER A 113 10.09 -51.89 -0.89
CA SER A 113 11.24 -52.29 -1.72
C SER A 113 10.87 -52.70 -3.15
N ALA A 114 9.58 -52.60 -3.52
CA ALA A 114 9.08 -53.02 -4.82
C ALA A 114 9.22 -51.90 -5.88
N ASP A 115 10.34 -51.89 -6.61
CA ASP A 115 10.54 -51.05 -7.80
C ASP A 115 9.94 -51.73 -9.05
N CYS A 116 8.61 -51.72 -9.16
CA CYS A 116 7.93 -52.31 -10.31
C CYS A 116 7.96 -51.38 -11.53
N LYS A 117 8.55 -51.87 -12.63
CA LYS A 117 8.73 -51.13 -13.90
C LYS A 117 7.69 -51.48 -14.96
N CYS A 118 6.51 -51.97 -14.57
CA CYS A 118 5.46 -52.25 -15.54
C CYS A 118 4.87 -50.96 -16.12
N GLU A 119 4.29 -51.05 -17.32
CA GLU A 119 3.73 -49.90 -18.04
C GLU A 119 2.69 -49.13 -17.21
N TRP A 120 1.90 -49.83 -16.38
CA TRP A 120 0.91 -49.19 -15.53
C TRP A 120 1.54 -48.34 -14.41
N HIS A 121 2.58 -48.85 -13.75
CA HIS A 121 3.30 -48.11 -12.71
C HIS A 121 4.10 -46.96 -13.31
N GLU A 122 4.71 -47.15 -14.48
CA GLU A 122 5.38 -46.08 -15.21
C GLU A 122 4.40 -44.95 -15.59
N GLN A 123 3.25 -45.30 -16.19
CA GLN A 123 2.21 -44.33 -16.52
C GLN A 123 1.69 -43.62 -15.26
N SER A 124 1.46 -44.36 -14.17
CA SER A 124 1.01 -43.80 -12.89
C SER A 124 2.03 -42.81 -12.33
N ALA A 125 3.32 -43.14 -12.35
CA ALA A 125 4.40 -42.27 -11.92
C ALA A 125 4.47 -40.99 -12.76
N ILE A 126 4.30 -41.10 -14.09
CA ILE A 126 4.22 -39.93 -14.97
C ILE A 126 3.00 -39.07 -14.62
N LYS A 127 1.81 -39.66 -14.45
CA LYS A 127 0.59 -38.94 -14.06
C LYS A 127 0.75 -38.24 -12.72
N GLN A 128 1.34 -38.88 -11.71
CA GLN A 128 1.58 -38.24 -10.42
C GLN A 128 2.50 -37.03 -10.53
N LYS A 129 3.59 -37.15 -11.30
CA LYS A 129 4.61 -36.10 -11.39
C LYS A 129 4.27 -34.97 -12.36
N TRP A 130 3.62 -35.27 -13.49
CA TRP A 130 3.50 -34.35 -14.63
C TRP A 130 2.07 -33.92 -14.95
N LYS A 131 1.04 -34.45 -14.27
CA LYS A 131 -0.37 -34.18 -14.60
C LYS A 131 -0.69 -32.69 -14.77
N LEU A 132 -0.30 -31.84 -13.81
CA LEU A 132 -0.61 -30.42 -13.89
C LEU A 132 0.07 -29.75 -15.09
N GLU A 133 1.36 -30.03 -15.31
CA GLU A 133 2.13 -29.43 -16.39
C GLU A 133 1.61 -29.87 -17.77
N LEU A 134 1.26 -31.15 -17.94
CA LEU A 134 0.70 -31.67 -19.20
C LEU A 134 -0.70 -31.11 -19.48
N GLU A 135 -1.55 -30.92 -18.47
CA GLU A 135 -2.85 -30.25 -18.63
C GLU A 135 -2.69 -28.80 -19.08
N LEU A 136 -1.73 -28.07 -18.50
CA LEU A 136 -1.43 -26.69 -18.92
C LEU A 136 -0.86 -26.66 -20.34
N ARG A 137 0.04 -27.58 -20.69
CA ARG A 137 0.56 -27.71 -22.06
C ARG A 137 -0.54 -28.00 -23.06
N LYS A 138 -1.49 -28.89 -22.75
CA LYS A 138 -2.64 -29.20 -23.61
C LYS A 138 -3.51 -27.97 -23.89
N LYS A 139 -3.65 -27.08 -22.90
CA LYS A 139 -4.33 -25.78 -23.05
C LYS A 139 -3.48 -24.79 -23.84
N ALA A 140 -2.17 -24.77 -23.62
CA ALA A 140 -1.24 -23.94 -24.39
C ALA A 140 -1.25 -24.28 -25.87
N LYS A 141 -1.36 -25.57 -26.25
CA LYS A 141 -1.52 -26.01 -27.65
C LYS A 141 -2.78 -25.44 -28.35
N GLN A 142 -3.80 -25.00 -27.59
CA GLN A 142 -5.02 -24.39 -28.13
C GLN A 142 -4.86 -22.88 -28.38
N VAL A 143 -3.81 -22.27 -27.82
CA VAL A 143 -3.48 -20.86 -28.00
C VAL A 143 -2.57 -20.73 -29.23
N LYS A 144 -2.97 -19.89 -30.19
CA LYS A 144 -2.29 -19.76 -31.49
C LYS A 144 -0.79 -19.49 -31.38
N MET A 145 -0.39 -18.64 -30.44
CA MET A 145 1.01 -18.26 -30.21
C MET A 145 1.32 -18.28 -28.73
N PHE A 146 1.75 -19.45 -28.24
CA PHE A 146 2.19 -19.62 -26.86
C PHE A 146 3.62 -20.18 -26.80
N PRO A 147 4.47 -19.67 -25.89
CA PRO A 147 4.23 -18.51 -25.04
C PRO A 147 4.26 -17.19 -25.85
N PRO A 148 3.59 -16.11 -25.39
CA PRO A 148 3.61 -14.80 -26.07
C PRO A 148 4.97 -14.12 -25.88
N GLU A 149 5.89 -14.37 -26.81
CA GLU A 149 7.30 -13.92 -26.72
C GLU A 149 7.47 -12.41 -26.78
N ASP A 150 6.55 -11.70 -27.44
CA ASP A 150 6.49 -10.25 -27.45
C ASP A 150 6.21 -9.69 -26.04
N VAL A 151 5.20 -10.24 -25.36
CA VAL A 151 4.85 -9.88 -23.98
C VAL A 151 5.99 -10.21 -23.02
N ILE A 152 6.55 -11.42 -23.12
CA ILE A 152 7.67 -11.85 -22.28
C ILE A 152 8.87 -10.92 -22.48
N ARG A 153 9.22 -10.60 -23.72
CA ARG A 153 10.34 -9.73 -24.04
C ARG A 153 10.15 -8.32 -23.50
N GLU A 154 8.95 -7.76 -23.69
CA GLU A 154 8.62 -6.42 -23.17
C GLU A 154 8.81 -6.36 -21.66
N PHE A 155 8.26 -7.33 -20.92
CA PHE A 155 8.36 -7.34 -19.46
C PHE A 155 9.71 -7.77 -18.91
N LEU A 156 10.58 -8.40 -19.70
CA LEU A 156 11.98 -8.68 -19.32
C LEU A 156 12.92 -7.53 -19.65
N ASN A 157 12.58 -6.72 -20.67
CA ASN A 157 13.36 -5.56 -21.07
C ASN A 157 13.56 -4.62 -19.88
N LYS A 158 14.79 -4.13 -19.70
CA LYS A 158 15.11 -3.05 -18.78
C LYS A 158 15.26 -1.82 -19.66
N ASN A 159 14.13 -1.16 -19.94
CA ASN A 159 14.16 0.01 -20.80
C ASN A 159 14.78 1.19 -20.02
N ASP A 160 16.11 1.29 -20.08
CA ASP A 160 16.88 2.31 -19.36
C ASP A 160 16.86 3.67 -20.07
N LYS A 161 16.14 3.78 -21.20
CA LYS A 161 15.96 5.02 -21.96
C LYS A 161 14.79 5.83 -21.40
N VAL A 162 14.89 6.21 -20.14
CA VAL A 162 13.94 7.12 -19.52
C VAL A 162 14.55 8.52 -19.50
N GLU A 163 13.86 9.48 -20.11
CA GLU A 163 14.23 10.89 -19.98
C GLU A 163 14.20 11.29 -18.51
N ARG A 164 15.29 11.88 -18.02
CA ARG A 164 15.34 12.36 -16.65
C ARG A 164 14.52 13.63 -16.55
N VAL A 165 13.34 13.51 -15.96
CA VAL A 165 12.48 14.64 -15.62
C VAL A 165 13.00 15.26 -14.33
N ASP A 166 13.00 16.60 -14.26
CA ASP A 166 13.23 17.29 -13.00
C ASP A 166 12.08 16.99 -12.03
N VAL A 167 12.42 16.38 -10.90
CA VAL A 167 11.48 16.02 -9.84
C VAL A 167 11.57 16.96 -8.63
N ALA A 168 12.21 18.13 -8.81
CA ALA A 168 12.23 19.18 -7.82
C ALA A 168 10.82 19.70 -7.56
N TRP A 169 10.44 19.70 -6.27
CA TRP A 169 9.18 20.30 -5.86
C TRP A 169 9.30 21.81 -5.79
N THR A 170 8.25 22.53 -6.20
CA THR A 170 8.18 24.00 -6.14
C THR A 170 6.93 24.47 -5.43
N ARG A 171 6.99 25.66 -4.82
CA ARG A 171 5.82 26.30 -4.21
C ARG A 171 4.68 26.43 -5.23
N PRO A 172 3.44 26.02 -4.88
CA PRO A 172 2.28 26.26 -5.74
C PRO A 172 2.12 27.74 -6.07
N LYS A 173 1.77 28.04 -7.32
CA LYS A 173 1.57 29.41 -7.81
C LYS A 173 0.08 29.74 -7.79
N THR A 174 -0.33 30.60 -6.85
CA THR A 174 -1.73 30.97 -6.59
C THR A 174 -2.46 31.40 -7.87
N SER A 175 -1.93 32.38 -8.60
CA SER A 175 -2.56 32.92 -9.80
C SER A 175 -2.72 31.89 -10.94
N GLN A 176 -1.73 31.00 -11.11
CA GLN A 176 -1.80 29.94 -12.12
C GLN A 176 -2.83 28.87 -11.75
N PHE A 177 -2.89 28.53 -10.46
CA PHE A 177 -3.89 27.60 -9.94
C PHE A 177 -5.31 28.15 -10.10
N GLU A 178 -5.58 29.38 -9.66
CA GLU A 178 -6.88 30.01 -9.82
C GLU A 178 -7.32 30.08 -11.28
N SER A 179 -6.42 30.50 -12.18
CA SER A 179 -6.70 30.54 -13.62
C SER A 179 -7.05 29.15 -14.17
N PHE A 180 -6.30 28.13 -13.78
CA PHE A 180 -6.56 26.75 -14.19
C PHE A 180 -7.91 26.24 -13.67
N MET A 181 -8.21 26.45 -12.39
CA MET A 181 -9.46 25.98 -11.77
C MET A 181 -10.69 26.72 -12.31
N SER A 182 -10.56 28.02 -12.58
CA SER A 182 -11.61 28.80 -13.24
C SER A 182 -11.89 28.30 -14.66
N ASN A 183 -10.86 27.93 -15.42
CA ASN A 183 -11.02 27.46 -16.79
C ASN A 183 -11.52 26.01 -16.88
N THR A 184 -11.05 25.13 -16.00
CA THR A 184 -11.33 23.69 -16.05
C THR A 184 -12.58 23.32 -15.25
N LEU A 185 -12.73 23.84 -14.03
CA LEU A 185 -13.84 23.47 -13.11
C LEU A 185 -14.82 24.62 -12.85
N ARG A 186 -14.62 25.80 -13.46
CA ARG A 186 -15.48 26.99 -13.26
C ARG A 186 -15.55 27.45 -11.81
N TRP A 187 -14.50 27.21 -11.04
CA TRP A 187 -14.39 27.69 -9.67
C TRP A 187 -14.33 29.22 -9.62
N LYS A 188 -14.90 29.80 -8.58
CA LYS A 188 -14.64 31.20 -8.24
C LYS A 188 -13.24 31.31 -7.64
N GLY A 189 -12.68 32.53 -7.65
CA GLY A 189 -11.37 32.79 -7.04
C GLY A 189 -11.36 32.39 -5.56
N GLN A 190 -12.45 32.66 -4.82
CA GLN A 190 -12.57 32.26 -3.42
C GLN A 190 -12.47 30.74 -3.22
N ASP A 191 -13.25 29.95 -3.96
CA ASP A 191 -13.23 28.48 -3.84
C ASP A 191 -11.82 27.93 -4.13
N SER A 192 -11.14 28.49 -5.12
CA SER A 192 -9.77 28.11 -5.48
C SER A 192 -8.79 28.41 -4.35
N ARG A 193 -8.90 29.61 -3.76
CA ARG A 193 -8.06 30.05 -2.64
C ARG A 193 -8.28 29.18 -1.40
N GLU A 194 -9.52 28.93 -1.01
CA GLU A 194 -9.85 28.11 0.16
C GLU A 194 -9.30 26.68 0.05
N ASN A 195 -9.31 26.10 -1.14
CA ASN A 195 -8.76 24.75 -1.37
C ASN A 195 -7.24 24.74 -1.54
N LEU A 196 -6.63 25.82 -2.04
CA LEU A 196 -5.18 25.93 -2.20
C LEU A 196 -4.47 26.26 -0.88
N PHE A 197 -5.12 27.02 0.00
CA PHE A 197 -4.49 27.57 1.19
C PHE A 197 -3.88 26.51 2.12
N PRO A 198 -4.55 25.39 2.45
CA PRO A 198 -3.94 24.31 3.24
C PRO A 198 -2.71 23.68 2.59
N VAL A 199 -2.62 23.71 1.25
CA VAL A 199 -1.45 23.20 0.52
C VAL A 199 -0.28 24.19 0.65
N LEU A 200 -0.55 25.50 0.64
CA LEU A 200 0.47 26.54 0.82
C LEU A 200 1.04 26.52 2.24
N THR A 201 0.21 26.39 3.27
CA THR A 201 0.68 26.30 4.66
C THR A 201 1.46 24.99 4.90
N CYS A 202 1.01 23.88 4.33
CA CYS A 202 1.75 22.61 4.38
C CYS A 202 3.10 22.69 3.64
N TRP A 203 3.12 23.30 2.44
CA TRP A 203 4.36 23.59 1.72
C TRP A 203 5.31 24.39 2.59
N HIS A 204 4.79 25.46 3.18
CA HIS A 204 5.54 26.36 4.03
C HIS A 204 6.17 25.62 5.22
N LEU A 205 5.41 24.80 5.95
CA LEU A 205 5.95 24.06 7.10
C LEU A 205 6.99 23.01 6.70
N ARG A 206 6.82 22.33 5.56
CA ARG A 206 7.75 21.28 5.10
C ARG A 206 9.04 21.84 4.50
N ASN A 207 8.98 23.03 3.89
CA ASN A 207 10.12 23.64 3.24
C ASN A 207 10.81 24.65 4.17
N LYS A 208 11.99 24.27 4.65
CA LYS A 208 12.78 25.11 5.58
C LYS A 208 13.26 26.42 4.96
N ASN A 209 13.47 26.42 3.64
CA ASN A 209 13.92 27.60 2.90
C ASN A 209 12.75 28.51 2.48
N ASP A 210 11.51 28.12 2.76
CA ASP A 210 10.33 28.94 2.46
C ASP A 210 10.21 30.01 3.55
N ASN A 211 10.89 31.14 3.34
CA ASN A 211 10.90 32.25 4.27
C ASN A 211 9.62 33.07 4.15
N THR A 212 9.17 33.56 5.29
CA THR A 212 7.90 34.28 5.39
C THR A 212 7.95 35.66 4.73
N CYS A 213 9.14 36.28 4.69
CA CYS A 213 9.38 37.54 3.96
C CYS A 213 9.17 37.42 2.46
N ASP A 214 9.39 36.24 1.89
CA ASP A 214 9.31 36.01 0.44
C ASP A 214 7.91 35.59 0.01
N THR A 215 7.11 35.07 0.94
CA THR A 215 5.81 34.45 0.66
C THR A 215 4.61 35.22 1.19
N GLY A 216 4.83 36.20 2.07
CA GLY A 216 3.75 36.94 2.73
C GLY A 216 2.82 36.05 3.59
N LEU A 217 3.26 34.82 3.91
CA LEU A 217 2.52 33.82 4.67
C LEU A 217 3.16 33.65 6.06
N MET A 218 2.44 34.09 7.08
CA MET A 218 2.91 34.12 8.46
C MET A 218 1.83 33.55 9.39
N PRO A 219 2.16 32.65 10.34
CA PRO A 219 1.20 32.33 11.38
C PRO A 219 1.02 33.55 12.29
N ILE A 220 -0.23 33.82 12.65
CA ILE A 220 -0.61 34.85 13.63
C ILE A 220 -0.59 34.22 15.02
N ARG A 221 -1.28 33.08 15.19
CA ARG A 221 -1.36 32.36 16.46
C ARG A 221 -1.83 30.92 16.28
N VAL A 222 -1.52 30.09 17.27
CA VAL A 222 -2.22 28.83 17.51
C VAL A 222 -3.57 29.15 18.15
N VAL A 223 -4.65 28.71 17.51
CA VAL A 223 -6.03 28.87 17.97
C VAL A 223 -6.35 27.82 19.02
N LYS A 224 -6.10 26.54 18.70
CA LYS A 224 -6.36 25.39 19.58
C LYS A 224 -5.66 24.11 19.16
N GLU A 225 -5.52 23.17 20.10
CA GLU A 225 -5.11 21.79 19.83
C GLU A 225 -6.26 21.00 19.18
N ARG A 226 -5.90 20.16 18.20
CA ARG A 226 -6.80 19.25 17.49
C ARG A 226 -6.24 17.84 17.48
N VAL A 227 -7.13 16.85 17.44
CA VAL A 227 -6.76 15.45 17.19
C VAL A 227 -7.48 15.01 15.92
N VAL A 228 -6.71 14.74 14.87
CA VAL A 228 -7.24 14.30 13.56
C VAL A 228 -6.71 12.89 13.31
N GLN A 229 -7.63 11.92 13.21
CA GLN A 229 -7.30 10.50 12.99
C GLN A 229 -6.27 9.94 14.00
N GLY A 230 -6.35 10.39 15.25
CA GLY A 230 -5.46 9.95 16.34
C GLY A 230 -4.07 10.59 16.34
N ALA A 231 -3.81 11.55 15.45
CA ALA A 231 -2.58 12.36 15.45
C ALA A 231 -2.87 13.78 15.94
N ASP A 232 -1.86 14.41 16.53
CA ASP A 232 -1.97 15.73 17.15
C ASP A 232 -1.69 16.86 16.13
N PHE A 233 -2.59 17.84 16.12
CA PHE A 233 -2.56 19.00 15.24
C PHE A 233 -2.77 20.30 16.03
N PHE A 234 -2.36 21.41 15.42
CA PHE A 234 -2.77 22.75 15.80
C PHE A 234 -3.72 23.31 14.76
N GLU A 235 -4.80 23.94 15.21
CA GLU A 235 -5.53 24.90 14.39
C GLU A 235 -4.79 26.23 14.47
N VAL A 236 -4.32 26.72 13.32
CA VAL A 236 -3.45 27.90 13.22
C VAL A 236 -4.16 28.96 12.39
N GLU A 237 -4.15 30.19 12.88
CA GLU A 237 -4.63 31.38 12.17
C GLU A 237 -3.45 32.04 11.46
N TRP A 238 -3.64 32.44 10.20
CA TRP A 238 -2.57 32.91 9.33
C TRP A 238 -2.84 34.31 8.77
N GLN A 239 -1.77 35.06 8.60
CA GLN A 239 -1.72 36.25 7.77
C GLN A 239 -1.21 35.82 6.40
N ALA A 240 -1.96 36.15 5.36
CA ALA A 240 -1.60 35.84 3.97
C ALA A 240 -1.93 37.05 3.10
N GLU A 241 -0.90 37.79 2.66
CA GLU A 241 -1.08 39.03 1.87
C GLU A 241 -1.83 38.80 0.55
N GLU A 242 -1.70 37.61 -0.04
CA GLU A 242 -2.39 37.22 -1.28
C GLU A 242 -3.90 36.93 -1.08
N PHE A 243 -4.40 36.93 0.16
CA PHE A 243 -5.77 36.54 0.49
C PHE A 243 -6.51 37.70 1.16
N GLU A 244 -7.46 38.30 0.43
CA GLU A 244 -8.32 39.36 0.96
C GLU A 244 -9.44 38.77 1.84
N GLY A 245 -9.55 39.21 3.10
CA GLY A 245 -10.63 38.81 3.99
C GLY A 245 -10.22 38.63 5.47
N THR A 246 -11.01 37.83 6.20
CA THR A 246 -10.63 37.37 7.55
C THR A 246 -9.42 36.44 7.47
N PRO A 247 -8.50 36.47 8.46
CA PRO A 247 -7.35 35.57 8.50
C PRO A 247 -7.79 34.10 8.34
N PRO A 248 -7.30 33.38 7.31
CA PRO A 248 -7.66 31.99 7.11
C PRO A 248 -7.06 31.11 8.21
N THR A 249 -7.79 30.05 8.57
CA THR A 249 -7.31 29.03 9.50
C THR A 249 -7.03 27.71 8.79
N THR A 250 -6.00 27.01 9.23
CA THR A 250 -5.69 25.64 8.76
C THR A 250 -5.36 24.73 9.93
N THR A 251 -5.42 23.43 9.70
CA THR A 251 -5.08 22.40 10.69
C THR A 251 -3.73 21.77 10.33
N GLU A 252 -2.72 21.99 11.17
CA GLU A 252 -1.33 21.68 10.88
C GLU A 252 -0.75 20.63 11.86
N PRO A 253 0.08 19.67 11.40
CA PRO A 253 0.68 18.69 12.29
C PRO A 253 1.55 19.37 13.35
N GLN A 254 1.34 19.06 14.64
CA GLN A 254 2.05 19.75 15.74
C GLN A 254 3.55 19.69 15.55
N LYS A 255 4.08 18.50 15.18
CA LYS A 255 5.51 18.30 14.96
C LYS A 255 6.09 19.25 13.92
N LEU A 256 5.45 19.38 12.76
CA LEU A 256 5.96 20.25 11.69
C LEU A 256 5.85 21.73 12.07
N PHE A 257 4.77 22.10 12.77
CA PHE A 257 4.58 23.46 13.22
C PHE A 257 5.57 23.85 14.31
N GLU A 258 5.80 23.00 15.31
CA GLU A 258 6.76 23.20 16.40
C GLU A 258 8.20 23.28 15.89
N GLU A 259 8.56 22.46 14.89
CA GLU A 259 9.88 22.52 14.26
C GLU A 259 10.15 23.87 13.58
N LYS A 260 9.13 24.52 12.99
CA LYS A 260 9.29 25.81 12.28
C LYS A 260 9.02 27.02 13.17
N TYR A 261 8.11 26.90 14.13
CA TYR A 261 7.63 27.99 15.00
C TYR A 261 7.68 27.62 16.50
N PRO A 262 8.85 27.22 17.03
CA PRO A 262 8.98 26.71 18.41
C PRO A 262 8.58 27.76 19.45
N GLU A 263 8.93 29.02 19.22
CA GLU A 263 8.61 30.13 20.12
C GLU A 263 7.10 30.39 20.22
N MET A 264 6.37 30.24 19.10
CA MET A 264 4.92 30.39 19.10
C MET A 264 4.24 29.27 19.88
N VAL A 265 4.71 28.04 19.71
CA VAL A 265 4.21 26.87 20.47
C VAL A 265 4.51 27.04 21.95
N ARG A 266 5.71 27.50 22.31
CA ARG A 266 6.07 27.81 23.70
C ARG A 266 5.13 28.84 24.32
N CYS A 267 4.94 29.98 23.66
CA CYS A 267 4.05 31.05 24.14
C CYS A 267 2.59 30.57 24.25
N TYR A 268 2.15 29.68 23.35
CA TYR A 268 0.82 29.08 23.40
C TYR A 268 0.67 28.17 24.63
N ASN A 269 1.65 27.31 24.90
CA ASN A 269 1.65 26.39 26.04
C ASN A 269 1.70 27.14 27.38
N GLU A 270 2.53 28.17 27.50
CA GLU A 270 2.60 29.03 28.70
C GLU A 270 1.24 29.67 29.00
N LYS A 271 0.54 30.20 27.98
CA LYS A 271 -0.82 30.74 28.12
C LYS A 271 -1.82 29.68 28.56
N LEU A 272 -1.73 28.45 28.03
CA LEU A 272 -2.59 27.35 28.47
C LEU A 272 -2.36 26.99 29.94
N ASP A 273 -1.12 26.97 30.40
CA ASP A 273 -0.77 26.65 31.77
C ASP A 273 -1.18 27.76 32.75
N GLU A 274 -1.05 29.03 32.37
CA GLU A 274 -1.62 30.14 33.15
C GLU A 274 -3.14 30.01 33.31
N LEU A 275 -3.85 29.65 32.23
CA LEU A 275 -5.30 29.45 32.25
C LEU A 275 -5.69 28.25 33.13
N ARG A 276 -4.88 27.19 33.15
CA ARG A 276 -5.05 26.03 34.03
C ARG A 276 -4.78 26.40 35.50
N GLY A 277 -3.72 27.16 35.78
CA GLY A 277 -3.37 27.66 37.11
C GLY A 277 -4.43 28.59 37.71
N LYS A 278 -5.00 29.50 36.90
CA LYS A 278 -6.11 30.39 37.30
C LYS A 278 -7.39 29.61 37.66
N LYS A 279 -7.67 28.47 37.00
CA LYS A 279 -8.79 27.58 37.35
C LYS A 279 -8.58 26.84 38.67
N SER A 280 -7.34 26.46 38.99
CA SER A 280 -6.98 25.83 40.27
C SER A 280 -7.20 26.77 41.47
N HIS A 281 -6.77 28.03 41.38
CA HIS A 281 -6.97 29.00 42.47
C HIS A 281 -8.44 29.40 42.69
N ARG A 282 -9.28 29.37 41.65
CA ARG A 282 -10.72 29.70 41.77
C ARG A 282 -11.52 28.59 42.47
N SER A 283 -11.09 27.32 42.41
CA SER A 283 -11.79 26.22 43.10
C SER A 283 -11.51 26.17 44.61
N GLN A 284 -10.36 26.70 45.05
CA GLN A 284 -10.02 26.81 46.48
C GLN A 284 -10.75 27.95 47.21
N LYS A 285 -11.16 29.02 46.50
CA LYS A 285 -11.82 30.18 47.11
C LYS A 285 -13.32 29.98 47.41
N THR A 286 -13.92 28.89 46.93
CA THR A 286 -15.35 28.57 47.11
C THR A 286 -15.64 27.57 48.23
N ARG A 287 -14.65 27.24 49.08
CA ARG A 287 -14.76 26.14 50.06
C ARG A 287 -14.78 26.55 51.53
N THR A 288 -15.25 27.76 51.85
CA THR A 288 -15.55 28.18 53.23
C THR A 288 -16.87 28.95 53.32
N SER A 289 -17.98 28.20 53.44
CA SER A 289 -19.16 28.55 54.25
C SER A 289 -20.17 27.39 54.21
N GLU A 290 -20.23 26.66 55.34
CA GLU A 290 -21.39 25.99 55.98
C GLU A 290 -22.25 24.99 55.17
N ASN A 291 -22.22 23.70 55.56
CA ASN A 291 -23.24 22.96 56.36
C ASN A 291 -24.63 22.95 55.67
N SER A 292 -25.34 21.84 55.47
CA SER A 292 -25.38 20.51 56.09
C SER A 292 -26.47 19.71 55.36
N PHE A 293 -26.31 18.40 55.21
CA PHE A 293 -27.33 17.32 55.23
C PHE A 293 -27.10 16.19 54.21
N GLU A 294 -26.93 15.01 54.82
CA GLU A 294 -27.28 13.64 54.43
C GLU A 294 -27.21 13.16 52.96
N SER A 295 -26.46 12.07 52.81
CA SER A 295 -26.53 11.11 51.70
C SER A 295 -27.81 10.25 51.80
N PRO A 296 -28.25 9.54 50.74
CA PRO A 296 -27.69 8.21 50.52
C PRO A 296 -27.59 7.70 49.06
N GLN A 297 -26.47 7.01 48.82
CA GLN A 297 -26.30 5.69 48.17
C GLN A 297 -26.89 5.35 46.77
N LYS A 298 -25.96 4.85 45.92
CA LYS A 298 -26.02 3.68 45.00
C LYS A 298 -27.14 3.67 43.94
N ASN A 299 -26.89 3.38 42.66
CA ASN A 299 -26.21 2.19 42.18
C ASN A 299 -25.86 2.25 40.69
N ARG A 300 -24.88 1.42 40.33
CA ARG A 300 -24.48 0.99 38.99
C ARG A 300 -25.67 0.58 38.12
N ASN A 301 -25.64 0.96 36.85
CA ASN A 301 -25.83 -0.02 35.77
C ASN A 301 -25.13 0.44 34.49
N GLY A 302 -24.31 -0.46 33.95
CA GLY A 302 -23.62 -0.28 32.69
C GLY A 302 -24.58 -0.40 31.50
N LYS A 303 -24.28 0.36 30.46
CA LYS A 303 -24.63 0.05 29.08
C LYS A 303 -23.51 0.59 28.19
N GLU A 304 -22.87 -0.31 27.46
CA GLU A 304 -22.03 0.01 26.32
C GLU A 304 -22.84 0.83 25.30
N VAL A 305 -22.24 1.91 24.81
CA VAL A 305 -22.74 2.63 23.64
C VAL A 305 -21.63 2.62 22.59
N VAL A 306 -22.02 2.11 21.44
CA VAL A 306 -21.32 2.01 20.16
C VAL A 306 -20.83 3.38 19.70
N GLY A 307 -19.68 3.38 19.01
CA GLY A 307 -18.87 4.54 18.69
C GLY A 307 -19.59 5.65 17.92
N ASP A 308 -19.39 6.86 18.41
CA ASP A 308 -19.60 8.11 17.70
C ASP A 308 -18.21 8.75 17.51
N THR A 309 -17.88 9.11 16.27
CA THR A 309 -16.71 9.92 15.92
C THR A 309 -16.93 11.34 16.44
N ALA A 310 -16.63 11.55 17.71
CA ALA A 310 -16.61 12.87 18.33
C ALA A 310 -15.19 13.45 18.25
N GLU A 311 -15.03 14.51 17.46
CA GLU A 311 -13.91 15.45 17.61
C GLU A 311 -13.89 15.94 19.05
N LYS A 312 -12.85 15.56 19.82
CA LYS A 312 -12.67 16.07 21.18
C LYS A 312 -12.08 17.48 21.08
N GLU A 313 -12.95 18.47 21.24
CA GLU A 313 -12.56 19.86 21.34
C GLU A 313 -11.80 20.11 22.65
N LYS A 314 -10.56 20.60 22.55
CA LYS A 314 -9.83 21.22 23.64
C LYS A 314 -9.83 22.74 23.44
N THR A 315 -9.89 23.42 24.58
CA THR A 315 -10.14 24.85 24.87
C THR A 315 -9.67 25.83 23.78
N ALA A 316 -10.61 26.62 23.23
CA ALA A 316 -10.32 27.76 22.37
C ALA A 316 -9.88 28.98 23.20
N ILE A 317 -8.92 29.76 22.68
CA ILE A 317 -8.48 31.04 23.27
C ILE A 317 -9.06 32.18 22.42
N GLU A 318 -9.79 33.11 23.04
CA GLU A 318 -10.33 34.31 22.38
C GLU A 318 -9.21 35.31 21.99
N PRO A 319 -9.40 36.08 20.90
CA PRO A 319 -8.43 37.10 20.49
C PRO A 319 -8.35 38.26 21.48
N LEU A 320 -7.14 38.78 21.73
CA LEU A 320 -6.93 40.02 22.50
C LEU A 320 -7.27 41.25 21.63
N PRO A 321 -7.84 42.33 22.21
CA PRO A 321 -8.03 43.59 21.50
C PRO A 321 -6.67 44.22 21.15
N THR A 322 -6.52 44.62 19.89
CA THR A 322 -5.36 45.36 19.38
C THR A 322 -5.25 46.72 20.06
N GLN A 323 -4.10 47.00 20.67
CA GLN A 323 -3.76 48.34 21.15
C GLN A 323 -3.50 49.26 19.94
N PRO A 324 -4.04 50.48 19.90
CA PRO A 324 -3.72 51.43 18.84
C PRO A 324 -2.27 51.89 19.01
N SER A 325 -1.49 51.80 17.94
CA SER A 325 -0.14 52.38 17.90
C SER A 325 -0.23 53.91 17.92
N GLU A 326 0.14 54.52 19.04
CA GLU A 326 0.42 55.96 19.11
C GLU A 326 1.64 56.27 18.23
N SER A 327 1.43 56.91 17.08
CA SER A 327 2.48 57.65 16.39
C SER A 327 2.29 59.13 16.67
N ARG A 328 3.18 59.67 17.51
CA ARG A 328 3.28 61.10 17.84
C ARG A 328 3.51 61.91 16.57
N GLY A 329 2.60 62.83 16.30
CA GLY A 329 2.76 63.82 15.24
C GLY A 329 3.92 64.78 15.52
N ARG A 330 4.67 65.10 14.46
CA ARG A 330 5.46 66.33 14.38
C ARG A 330 4.93 67.16 13.22
N ARG A 331 4.13 68.18 13.56
CA ARG A 331 3.69 69.25 12.68
C ARG A 331 4.86 70.22 12.50
N VAL A 332 5.35 70.40 11.28
CA VAL A 332 6.17 71.56 10.90
C VAL A 332 5.46 72.26 9.75
N THR A 333 5.31 73.56 9.92
CA THR A 333 4.57 74.52 9.10
C THR A 333 5.28 74.83 7.78
N ARG A 334 4.47 75.23 6.79
CA ARG A 334 4.83 75.74 5.46
C ARG A 334 5.85 76.88 5.51
N ASP A 335 6.67 76.98 4.47
CA ASP A 335 7.15 78.26 3.96
C ASP A 335 7.16 78.25 2.42
N ASP A 336 6.72 79.36 1.84
CA ASP A 336 6.55 79.63 0.42
C ASP A 336 7.90 80.06 -0.20
N GLY A 337 8.22 79.57 -1.41
CA GLY A 337 9.43 80.01 -2.10
C GLY A 337 9.57 79.52 -3.54
N LYS A 338 9.01 80.27 -4.49
CA LYS A 338 9.41 80.28 -5.91
C LYS A 338 10.90 80.70 -6.01
N PRO A 339 11.69 80.23 -7.01
CA PRO A 339 11.78 81.03 -8.23
C PRO A 339 12.09 80.30 -9.57
N LYS A 340 11.66 80.98 -10.63
CA LYS A 340 12.19 81.20 -12.01
C LYS A 340 13.22 80.23 -12.64
N ALA A 341 12.83 79.76 -13.84
CA ALA A 341 13.47 79.91 -15.18
C ALA A 341 14.99 79.79 -15.35
N GLY A 342 15.39 78.94 -16.31
CA GLY A 342 16.69 79.03 -16.98
C GLY A 342 16.97 77.88 -17.95
N LEU A 343 16.76 78.17 -19.24
CA LEU A 343 17.17 77.48 -20.48
C LEU A 343 16.48 76.16 -20.87
#